data_AF-A0A9X6PZY5-F1
#
_entry.id   AF-A0A9X6PZY5-F1
#
_cell.length_a   1.000
_cell.length_b   1.000
_cell.length_c   1.000
_cell.angle_alpha   90.00
_cell.angle_beta   90.00
_cell.angle_gamma   90.00
#
_symmetry.space_group_name_H-M   'P 1'
#
loop_
_entity.id
_entity.type
_entity.pdbx_description
1 polymer ?
#
loop_
_entity_poly.entity_id
_entity_poly.type
_entity_poly.pdbx_seq_one_letter_code
_entity_poly.pdbx_strand_id
1 'polypeptide(L)'
;MNLSIYLKLYFANTFGKVKIKPTYKHLEYMYENNFVIPITDGYTKIAGFPVPTHSDWHTITSDGKKAMWDKGSHLKTRLISLIAVIISFLALLINFYKK
;
A
#
# COMPACT_ATOMS: atom_id res chain seq x y z
N MET A 1 -5.52 3.28 -7.97
CA MET A 1 -5.03 2.52 -6.78
C MET A 1 -5.94 2.63 -5.57
N ASN A 2 -6.38 1.51 -5.00
CA ASN A 2 -7.30 1.44 -3.86
C ASN A 2 -6.55 1.67 -2.52
N LEU A 3 -7.24 2.10 -1.44
CA LEU A 3 -6.60 2.35 -0.14
C LEU A 3 -5.92 1.09 0.41
N SER A 4 -6.57 -0.07 0.23
CA SER A 4 -6.04 -1.37 0.63
C SER A 4 -4.71 -1.72 -0.07
N ILE A 5 -4.58 -1.38 -1.35
CA ILE A 5 -3.35 -1.58 -2.14
C ILE A 5 -2.25 -0.66 -1.61
N TYR A 6 -2.59 0.61 -1.37
CA TYR A 6 -1.64 1.59 -0.81
C TYR A 6 -1.10 1.15 0.55
N LEU A 7 -1.96 0.69 1.46
CA LEU A 7 -1.55 0.18 2.78
C LEU A 7 -0.59 -1.01 2.62
N LYS A 8 -0.89 -1.97 1.74
CA LYS A 8 -0.01 -3.12 1.50
C LYS A 8 1.35 -2.72 0.93
N LEU A 9 1.38 -1.77 -0.01
CA LEU A 9 2.63 -1.21 -0.54
C LEU A 9 3.40 -0.45 0.55
N TYR A 10 2.71 0.28 1.41
CA TYR A 10 3.33 0.98 2.54
C TYR A 10 3.96 0.02 3.55
N PHE A 11 3.26 -1.06 3.90
CA PHE A 11 3.81 -2.12 4.74
C PHE A 11 4.97 -2.84 4.04
N ALA A 12 4.87 -3.15 2.74
CA ALA A 12 5.95 -3.75 1.97
C ALA A 12 7.19 -2.84 1.90
N ASN A 13 7.02 -1.53 1.80
CA ASN A 13 8.11 -0.56 1.80
C ASN A 13 8.76 -0.41 3.19
N THR A 14 7.95 -0.44 4.26
CA THR A 14 8.44 -0.27 5.64
C THR A 14 9.11 -1.53 6.18
N PHE A 15 8.54 -2.70 5.90
CA PHE A 15 8.99 -3.99 6.43
C PHE A 15 9.80 -4.82 5.41
N GLY A 16 10.01 -4.32 4.19
CA GLY A 16 10.73 -4.98 3.10
C GLY A 16 9.97 -6.12 2.42
N LYS A 17 8.95 -6.69 3.08
CA LYS A 17 8.07 -7.74 2.57
C LYS A 17 6.67 -7.63 3.14
N VAL A 18 5.67 -8.10 2.40
CA VAL A 18 4.29 -8.18 2.85
C VAL A 18 3.67 -9.51 2.43
N LYS A 19 2.87 -10.11 3.32
CA LYS A 19 2.11 -11.31 2.98
C LYS A 19 0.83 -10.91 2.22
N ILE A 20 0.71 -11.32 0.97
CA ILE A 20 -0.47 -11.13 0.14
C ILE A 20 -0.99 -12.50 -0.24
N LYS A 21 -2.15 -12.87 0.31
CA LYS A 21 -2.83 -14.12 -0.08
C LYS A 21 -3.20 -14.06 -1.58
N PRO A 22 -3.13 -15.20 -2.30
CA PRO A 22 -3.50 -15.26 -3.71
C PRO A 22 -4.97 -14.93 -3.98
N THR A 23 -5.84 -15.09 -2.98
CA THR A 23 -7.28 -14.72 -3.06
C THR A 23 -7.53 -13.21 -2.99
N TYR A 24 -6.48 -12.39 -2.92
CA TYR A 24 -6.63 -10.94 -2.84
C TYR A 24 -7.01 -10.37 -4.21
N LYS A 25 -8.23 -9.80 -4.30
CA LYS A 25 -8.84 -9.24 -5.52
C LYS A 25 -7.95 -8.26 -6.31
N HIS A 26 -7.01 -7.60 -5.66
CA HIS A 26 -6.15 -6.60 -6.31
C HIS A 26 -4.72 -7.08 -6.54
N LEU A 27 -4.42 -8.36 -6.30
CA LEU A 27 -3.08 -8.90 -6.49
C LEU A 27 -2.69 -8.89 -7.98
N GLU A 28 -3.59 -9.33 -8.86
CA GLU A 28 -3.39 -9.30 -10.31
C GLU A 28 -3.09 -7.88 -10.82
N TYR A 29 -3.88 -6.89 -10.40
CA TYR A 29 -3.60 -5.49 -10.69
C TYR A 29 -2.24 -5.01 -10.18
N MET A 30 -1.80 -5.48 -9.00
CA MET A 30 -0.47 -5.14 -8.47
C MET A 30 0.66 -5.79 -9.29
N TYR A 31 0.43 -6.95 -9.88
CA TYR A 31 1.38 -7.59 -10.79
C TYR A 31 1.43 -6.93 -12.16
N GLU A 32 0.28 -6.65 -12.77
CA GLU A 32 0.21 -5.98 -14.08
C GLU A 32 0.90 -4.61 -14.09
N ASN A 33 0.78 -3.87 -12.98
CA ASN A 33 1.40 -2.56 -12.84
C ASN A 33 2.82 -2.64 -12.24
N ASN A 34 3.38 -3.85 -12.13
CA ASN A 34 4.71 -4.11 -11.59
C ASN A 34 4.95 -3.49 -10.21
N PHE A 35 3.94 -3.46 -9.33
CA PHE A 35 4.06 -2.86 -8.00
C PHE A 35 4.69 -3.80 -6.98
N VAL A 36 4.51 -5.11 -7.14
CA VAL A 36 5.04 -6.13 -6.25
C VAL A 36 5.62 -7.30 -7.02
N ILE A 37 6.64 -7.94 -6.46
CA ILE A 37 7.29 -9.14 -7.00
C ILE A 37 7.19 -10.25 -5.95
N PRO A 38 6.86 -11.50 -6.32
CA PRO A 38 6.80 -12.59 -5.37
C PRO A 38 8.20 -12.96 -4.88
N ILE A 39 8.32 -13.23 -3.59
CA ILE A 39 9.55 -13.75 -3.00
C ILE A 39 9.54 -15.27 -3.23
N THR A 40 10.63 -15.76 -3.81
CA THR A 40 10.82 -17.20 -4.03
C THR A 40 11.40 -17.78 -2.74
N ASP A 41 10.61 -18.60 -2.03
CA ASP A 41 11.02 -19.21 -0.75
C ASP A 41 11.68 -20.59 -0.94
N GLY A 42 11.77 -21.10 -2.17
CA GLY A 42 12.41 -22.39 -2.43
C GLY A 42 12.22 -22.90 -3.86
N TYR A 43 12.65 -24.14 -4.07
CA TYR A 43 12.45 -24.88 -5.32
C TYR A 43 11.77 -26.21 -5.00
N THR A 44 10.71 -26.54 -5.73
CA THR A 44 10.06 -27.84 -5.69
C THR A 44 10.33 -28.60 -6.98
N LYS A 45 10.45 -29.93 -6.93
CA LYS A 45 10.65 -30.75 -8.13
C LYS A 45 9.30 -31.18 -8.68
N ILE A 46 8.97 -30.73 -9.89
CA ILE A 46 7.81 -31.19 -10.66
C ILE A 46 8.35 -31.91 -11.89
N ALA A 47 8.01 -33.19 -12.07
CA ALA A 47 8.47 -34.02 -13.20
C ALA A 47 10.01 -34.01 -13.41
N GLY A 48 10.80 -33.94 -12.33
CA GLY A 48 12.27 -33.94 -12.39
C GLY A 48 12.91 -32.57 -12.60
N PHE A 49 12.14 -31.52 -12.92
CA PHE A 49 12.64 -30.16 -13.09
C PHE A 49 12.44 -29.32 -11.82
N PRO A 50 13.45 -28.53 -11.39
CA PRO A 50 13.31 -27.61 -10.27
C PRO A 50 12.44 -26.42 -10.69
N VAL A 51 11.26 -26.30 -10.09
CA VAL A 51 10.33 -25.18 -10.28
C VAL A 51 10.41 -24.29 -9.03
N PRO A 52 10.59 -22.97 -9.17
CA PRO A 52 10.57 -22.06 -8.03
C PRO A 52 9.19 -22.08 -7.36
N THR A 53 9.17 -22.29 -6.04
CA THR A 53 7.95 -22.14 -5.25
C THR A 53 7.81 -20.69 -4.84
N HIS A 54 6.78 -20.03 -5.37
CA HIS A 54 6.40 -18.69 -4.94
C HIS A 54 5.66 -18.78 -3.60
N SER A 55 6.14 -18.01 -2.63
CA SER A 55 5.47 -17.88 -1.35
C SER A 55 4.41 -16.79 -1.40
N ASP A 56 3.51 -16.75 -0.42
CA ASP A 56 2.56 -15.63 -0.22
C ASP A 56 3.27 -14.30 0.10
N TRP A 57 4.60 -14.30 0.23
CA TRP A 57 5.41 -13.12 0.49
C TRP A 57 5.74 -12.37 -0.79
N HIS A 58 5.54 -11.06 -0.76
CA HIS A 58 5.79 -10.17 -1.88
C HIS A 58 6.66 -9.00 -1.42
N THR A 59 7.61 -8.59 -2.26
CA THR A 59 8.41 -7.37 -2.06
C THR A 59 7.91 -6.25 -2.97
N ILE A 60 8.20 -5.01 -2.61
CA ILE A 60 7.80 -3.83 -3.38
C ILE A 60 8.88 -3.45 -4.39
N THR A 61 8.46 -3.10 -5.61
CA THR A 61 9.36 -2.62 -6.67
C THR A 61 9.58 -1.11 -6.58
N SER A 62 10.51 -0.59 -7.38
CA SER A 62 10.69 0.86 -7.57
C SER A 62 9.42 1.53 -8.12
N ASP A 63 8.70 0.88 -9.03
CA ASP A 63 7.44 1.40 -9.60
C ASP A 63 6.32 1.42 -8.55
N GLY A 64 6.22 0.38 -7.73
CA GLY A 64 5.31 0.32 -6.60
C GLY A 64 5.56 1.42 -5.57
N LYS A 65 6.84 1.72 -5.28
CA LYS A 65 7.22 2.86 -4.41
C LYS A 65 6.79 4.18 -5.03
N LYS A 66 7.04 4.39 -6.33
CA LYS A 66 6.66 5.63 -7.03
C LYS A 66 5.15 5.84 -7.01
N ALA A 67 4.38 4.80 -7.33
CA ALA A 67 2.91 4.84 -7.29
C ALA A 67 2.37 5.09 -5.88
N MET A 68 3.01 4.53 -4.85
CA MET A 68 2.70 4.81 -3.45
C MET A 68 2.94 6.29 -3.11
N TRP A 69 4.10 6.84 -3.44
CA TRP A 69 4.43 8.24 -3.14
C TRP A 69 3.53 9.24 -3.86
N ASP A 70 3.23 8.98 -5.13
CA ASP A 70 2.37 9.82 -5.96
C ASP A 70 0.95 9.90 -5.38
N LYS A 71 0.37 8.74 -5.04
CA LYS A 71 -0.95 8.71 -4.40
C LYS A 71 -0.93 9.22 -2.95
N GLY A 72 0.17 9.00 -2.25
CA GLY A 72 0.40 9.52 -0.90
C GLY A 72 0.37 11.04 -0.87
N SER A 73 0.86 11.72 -1.91
CA SER A 73 0.82 13.18 -2.00
C SER A 73 -0.62 13.72 -1.95
N HIS A 74 -1.52 13.17 -2.77
CA HIS A 74 -2.93 13.55 -2.83
C HIS A 74 -3.70 13.21 -1.53
N LEU A 75 -3.33 12.11 -0.87
CA LEU A 75 -3.91 11.73 0.43
C LEU A 75 -3.44 12.67 1.54
N LYS A 76 -2.16 13.03 1.57
CA LYS A 76 -1.58 13.96 2.54
C LYS A 76 -2.20 15.35 2.41
N THR A 77 -2.34 15.87 1.19
CA THR A 77 -2.97 17.18 0.97
C THR A 77 -4.42 17.19 1.45
N ARG A 78 -5.20 16.14 1.15
CA ARG A 78 -6.58 16.03 1.65
C ARG A 78 -6.65 15.96 3.17
N LEU A 79 -5.72 15.24 3.81
CA LEU A 79 -5.67 15.13 5.27
C LEU A 79 -5.37 16.49 5.92
N ILE A 80 -4.41 17.24 5.38
CA ILE A 80 -4.07 18.60 5.86
C ILE A 80 -5.27 19.53 5.70
N SER A 81 -5.96 19.50 4.56
CA SER A 81 -7.18 20.29 4.35
C SER A 81 -8.28 19.93 5.36
N LEU A 82 -8.48 18.64 5.66
CA LEU A 82 -9.46 18.20 6.65
C LEU A 82 -9.12 18.73 8.05
N ILE A 83 -7.85 18.63 8.45
CA ILE A 83 -7.36 19.13 9.74
C ILE A 83 -7.58 20.65 9.84
N ALA A 84 -7.27 21.40 8.77
CA ALA A 84 -7.50 22.84 8.73
C ALA A 84 -9.00 23.18 8.93
N VAL A 85 -9.91 22.46 8.28
CA VAL A 85 -11.36 22.64 8.47
C VAL A 85 -11.78 22.39 9.92
N ILE A 86 -11.27 21.32 10.54
CA ILE A 86 -11.57 20.99 11.95
C ILE A 86 -11.07 22.10 12.88
N ILE A 87 -9.85 22.60 12.67
CA ILE A 87 -9.27 23.69 13.47
C ILE A 87 -10.10 24.97 13.32
N SER A 88 -10.47 25.35 12.10
CA SER A 88 -11.33 26.52 11.86
C SER A 88 -12.69 26.36 12.52
N PHE A 89 -13.27 25.16 12.49
CA PHE A 89 -14.56 24.88 13.12
C PHE A 89 -14.48 24.95 14.66
N LEU A 90 -13.43 24.38 15.26
CA LEU A 90 -13.18 24.46 16.70
C LEU A 90 -12.96 25.90 17.16
N ALA A 91 -12.20 26.69 16.40
CA ALA A 91 -11.99 28.11 16.70
C ALA A 91 -13.31 28.89 16.69
N LEU A 92 -14.20 28.60 15.74
CA LEU A 92 -15.52 29.23 15.66
C LEU A 92 -16.42 28.84 16.84
N LEU A 93 -16.44 27.55 17.21
CA LEU A 93 -17.16 27.05 18.38
C LEU A 93 -16.70 27.74 19.68
N ILE A 94 -15.38 27.80 19.91
CA ILE A 94 -14.82 28.45 21.09
C ILE A 94 -15.21 29.93 21.15
N ASN A 95 -15.16 30.64 20.01
CA ASN A 95 -15.54 32.06 19.94
C ASN A 95 -17.04 32.25 20.24
N PHE A 96 -17.90 31.37 19.72
CA PHE A 96 -19.34 31.42 19.95
C PHE A 96 -19.72 31.16 21.42
N TYR A 97 -19.03 30.24 22.10
CA TYR A 97 -19.25 29.96 23.53
C TYR A 97 -18.64 30.99 24.48
N LYS A 98 -17.70 31.83 24.01
CA LYS A 98 -17.09 32.91 24.82
C LYS A 98 -17.93 34.20 24.84
N LYS A 99 -18.98 34.25 24.03
CA LYS A 99 -19.89 35.38 23.88
C LYS A 99 -21.16 35.14 24.68
#